data_AF-A0A355GBS7-F1
#
_entry.id   AF-A0A355GBS7-F1
#
_cell.length_a   1.000
_cell.length_b   1.000
_cell.length_c   1.000
_cell.angle_alpha   90.00
_cell.angle_beta   90.00
_cell.angle_gamma   90.00
#
_symmetry.space_group_name_H-M   'P 1'
#
loop_
_entity.id
_entity.type
_entity.pdbx_description
1 polymer ?
#
loop_
_entity_poly.entity_id
_entity_poly.type
_entity_poly.pdbx_seq_one_letter_code
_entity_poly.pdbx_strand_id
1 'polypeptide(L)'
;HWTWEFGTGDIGNDGVHQIDIGRWGMNLKAPNAVSCSGAKLGSKGDAQETPDTMVVTWEYDDLLYVYEQRDFTPYRLQAHRHDNDNIFYGDKGFMMVDRSGYRIFYKHERGPAFEEKWQDTPTHYQNFITCVKNRQSDELLAEIEEGHYSAMLSHLGNISYRTGRRLVFDP
;
A
#
# COMPACT_ATOMS: atom_id res chain seq x y z
N HIS A 1 -8.07 -12.47 8.81
CA HIS A 1 -6.97 -12.04 7.93
C HIS A 1 -6.28 -13.22 7.26
N TRP A 2 -5.77 -14.21 8.00
CA TRP A 2 -4.79 -15.17 7.49
C TRP A 2 -5.32 -16.42 6.77
N THR A 3 -6.64 -16.62 6.78
CA THR A 3 -7.35 -17.73 6.10
C THR A 3 -8.04 -17.21 4.84
N TRP A 4 -8.06 -18.00 3.76
CA TRP A 4 -8.59 -17.56 2.47
C TRP A 4 -10.10 -17.40 2.44
N GLU A 5 -10.84 -18.16 3.26
CA GLU A 5 -12.30 -18.12 3.29
C GLU A 5 -12.84 -16.79 3.85
N PHE A 6 -12.11 -16.17 4.78
CA PHE A 6 -12.58 -15.02 5.57
C PHE A 6 -11.57 -13.87 5.59
N GLY A 7 -10.56 -13.91 4.74
CA GLY A 7 -9.42 -13.03 4.84
C GLY A 7 -8.65 -12.84 3.54
N THR A 8 -7.73 -11.88 3.61
CA THR A 8 -6.97 -11.35 2.47
C THR A 8 -5.46 -11.39 2.71
N GLY A 9 -5.00 -12.11 3.73
CA GLY A 9 -3.61 -12.09 4.18
C GLY A 9 -3.21 -10.72 4.72
N ASP A 10 -1.90 -10.48 4.85
CA ASP A 10 -1.41 -9.19 5.32
C ASP A 10 -1.60 -8.08 4.28
N ILE A 11 -1.49 -8.41 2.99
CA ILE A 11 -1.69 -7.47 1.87
C ILE A 11 -3.03 -6.73 1.94
N GLY A 12 -4.07 -7.35 2.50
CA GLY A 12 -5.37 -6.70 2.74
C GLY A 12 -5.64 -6.37 4.22
N ASN A 13 -4.67 -6.56 5.11
CA ASN A 13 -4.74 -6.20 6.52
C ASN A 13 -3.89 -4.95 6.80
N ASP A 14 -2.58 -5.08 7.00
CA ASP A 14 -1.69 -3.92 7.22
C ASP A 14 -1.16 -3.37 5.89
N GLY A 15 -0.87 -4.25 4.92
CA GLY A 15 -0.35 -3.89 3.61
C GLY A 15 -1.20 -2.88 2.84
N VAL A 16 -2.52 -2.94 3.01
CA VAL A 16 -3.47 -2.04 2.32
C VAL A 16 -3.22 -0.57 2.65
N HIS A 17 -2.71 -0.25 3.85
CA HIS A 17 -2.39 1.12 4.23
C HIS A 17 -1.26 1.71 3.38
N GLN A 18 -0.23 0.91 3.07
CA GLN A 18 0.88 1.34 2.24
C GLN A 18 0.51 1.32 0.76
N ILE A 19 -0.31 0.33 0.36
CA ILE A 19 -0.91 0.28 -0.97
C ILE A 19 -1.69 1.58 -1.24
N ASP A 20 -2.50 2.00 -0.27
CA ASP A 20 -3.30 3.23 -0.33
C ASP A 20 -2.43 4.48 -0.46
N ILE A 21 -1.41 4.66 0.38
CA ILE A 21 -0.52 5.83 0.31
C ILE A 21 0.21 5.89 -1.04
N GLY A 22 0.73 4.76 -1.54
CA GLY A 22 1.48 4.73 -2.79
C GLY A 22 0.58 5.01 -4.00
N ARG A 23 -0.60 4.40 -4.08
CA ARG A 23 -1.56 4.66 -5.16
C ARG A 23 -2.14 6.07 -5.07
N TRP A 24 -2.45 6.58 -3.88
CA TRP A 24 -2.91 7.95 -3.67
C TRP A 24 -1.86 8.98 -4.08
N GLY A 25 -0.61 8.79 -3.66
CA GLY A 25 0.51 9.69 -3.99
C GLY A 25 0.81 9.77 -5.49
N MET A 26 0.48 8.73 -6.26
CA MET A 26 0.61 8.69 -7.71
C MET A 26 -0.72 8.87 -8.46
N ASN A 27 -1.83 9.14 -7.76
CA ASN A 27 -3.18 9.25 -8.31
C ASN A 27 -3.58 8.05 -9.20
N LEU A 28 -3.30 6.84 -8.73
CA LEU A 28 -3.56 5.60 -9.46
C LEU A 28 -4.94 5.02 -9.13
N LYS A 29 -5.55 4.42 -10.15
CA LYS A 29 -6.80 3.66 -10.08
C LYS A 29 -6.55 2.17 -10.35
N ALA A 30 -7.19 1.60 -11.37
CA ALA A 30 -6.96 0.23 -11.81
C ALA A 30 -5.67 0.09 -12.62
N PRO A 31 -4.90 -0.99 -12.39
CA PRO A 31 -3.71 -1.29 -13.19
C PRO A 31 -4.10 -1.98 -14.49
N ASN A 32 -3.17 -1.99 -15.45
CA ASN A 32 -3.28 -2.75 -16.70
C ASN A 32 -3.06 -4.26 -16.48
N ALA A 33 -2.22 -4.61 -15.51
CA ALA A 33 -1.91 -5.99 -15.17
C ALA A 33 -1.37 -6.14 -13.75
N VAL A 34 -1.36 -7.38 -13.26
CA VAL A 34 -0.77 -7.76 -11.98
C VAL A 34 0.02 -9.07 -12.11
N SER A 35 1.15 -9.15 -11.42
CA SER A 35 1.88 -10.39 -11.18
C SER A 35 2.31 -10.48 -9.72
N CYS A 36 2.39 -11.69 -9.17
CA CYS A 36 2.74 -11.91 -7.78
C CYS A 36 3.62 -13.14 -7.61
N SER A 37 4.61 -13.04 -6.73
CA SER A 37 5.34 -14.15 -6.13
C SER A 37 5.14 -14.13 -4.62
N GLY A 38 4.90 -15.28 -4.00
CA GLY A 38 4.74 -15.35 -2.56
C GLY A 38 5.00 -16.74 -2.00
N ALA A 39 5.21 -16.83 -0.70
CA ALA A 39 5.38 -18.09 0.01
C ALA A 39 5.15 -17.91 1.52
N LYS A 40 5.04 -19.03 2.22
CA LYS A 40 5.20 -19.10 3.69
C LYS A 40 6.63 -19.49 4.03
N LEU A 41 7.45 -18.53 4.42
CA LEU A 41 8.86 -18.71 4.72
C LEU A 41 9.15 -18.70 6.23
N GLY A 42 8.43 -17.89 7.00
CA GLY A 42 8.62 -17.72 8.46
C GLY A 42 7.57 -18.46 9.30
N SER A 43 6.29 -18.39 8.91
CA SER A 43 5.14 -18.95 9.62
C SER A 43 4.95 -20.44 9.28
N LYS A 44 5.88 -21.30 9.72
CA LYS A 44 5.81 -22.75 9.46
C LYS A 44 5.06 -23.48 10.58
N GLY A 45 4.10 -24.32 10.20
CA GLY A 45 3.38 -25.21 11.12
C GLY A 45 2.19 -24.57 11.85
N ASP A 46 1.81 -23.35 11.50
CA ASP A 46 0.61 -22.68 12.01
C ASP A 46 -0.60 -22.83 11.04
N ALA A 47 -1.71 -22.18 11.39
CA ALA A 47 -2.95 -22.21 10.61
C ALA A 47 -3.03 -21.14 9.51
N GLN A 48 -1.98 -20.34 9.28
CA GLN A 48 -1.97 -19.31 8.23
C GLN A 48 -1.98 -19.99 6.84
N GLU A 49 -2.89 -19.57 5.97
CA GLU A 49 -3.01 -20.10 4.59
C GLU A 49 -2.44 -19.14 3.54
N THR A 50 -2.38 -17.87 3.91
CA THR A 50 -1.86 -16.75 3.11
C THR A 50 -0.33 -16.69 3.19
N PRO A 51 0.36 -16.17 2.16
CA PRO A 51 1.81 -16.03 2.23
C PRO A 51 2.20 -15.00 3.30
N ASP A 52 3.31 -15.29 4.00
CA ASP A 52 3.96 -14.35 4.94
C ASP A 52 5.05 -13.51 4.26
N THR A 53 5.37 -13.87 3.02
CA THR A 53 6.32 -13.21 2.14
C THR A 53 5.66 -13.04 0.79
N MET A 54 5.54 -11.81 0.32
CA MET A 54 4.90 -11.54 -0.96
C MET A 54 5.59 -10.37 -1.66
N VAL A 55 5.73 -10.48 -2.98
CA VAL A 55 6.05 -9.37 -3.86
C VAL A 55 4.98 -9.31 -4.95
N VAL A 56 4.27 -8.19 -5.02
CA VAL A 56 3.28 -7.91 -6.05
C VAL A 56 3.78 -6.80 -6.93
N THR A 57 3.61 -6.92 -8.23
CA THR A 57 3.84 -5.84 -9.20
C THR A 57 2.55 -5.58 -9.95
N TRP A 58 2.04 -4.36 -9.82
CA TRP A 58 0.99 -3.81 -10.67
C TRP A 58 1.60 -2.95 -11.77
N GLU A 59 1.13 -3.16 -12.99
CA GLU A 59 1.64 -2.50 -14.18
C GLU A 59 0.69 -1.38 -14.61
N TYR A 60 1.22 -0.19 -14.83
CA TYR A 60 0.57 0.97 -15.45
C TYR A 60 1.39 1.40 -16.67
N ASP A 61 0.89 2.36 -17.45
CA ASP A 61 1.54 2.78 -18.71
C ASP A 61 3.00 3.25 -18.50
N ASP A 62 3.23 4.10 -17.49
CA ASP A 62 4.54 4.72 -17.22
C ASP A 62 5.10 4.36 -15.84
N LEU A 63 4.53 3.35 -15.17
CA LEU A 63 4.85 3.02 -13.78
C LEU A 63 4.71 1.52 -13.50
N LEU A 64 5.69 0.98 -12.78
CA LEU A 64 5.54 -0.28 -12.06
C LEU A 64 5.32 0.04 -10.59
N TYR A 65 4.16 -0.35 -10.05
CA TYR A 65 3.90 -0.22 -8.64
C TYR A 65 4.16 -1.54 -7.93
N VAL A 66 5.14 -1.54 -7.02
CA VAL A 66 5.61 -2.75 -6.33
C VAL A 66 5.23 -2.70 -4.87
N TYR A 67 4.58 -3.76 -4.38
CA TYR A 67 4.36 -4.01 -2.97
C TYR A 67 5.23 -5.18 -2.53
N GLU A 68 5.90 -5.03 -1.40
CA GLU A 68 6.71 -6.06 -0.79
C GLU A 68 6.33 -6.22 0.69
N GLN A 69 6.13 -7.48 1.08
CA GLN A 69 5.69 -7.89 2.41
C GLN A 69 6.63 -8.96 2.97
N ARG A 70 6.97 -8.85 4.26
CA ARG A 70 7.70 -9.85 5.03
C ARG A 70 7.25 -9.83 6.50
N ASP A 71 6.34 -10.70 6.89
CA ASP A 71 5.68 -10.64 8.21
C ASP A 71 6.59 -11.06 9.38
N PHE A 72 7.70 -11.75 9.10
CA PHE A 72 8.57 -12.37 10.11
C PHE A 72 9.81 -11.54 10.47
N THR A 73 10.01 -10.37 9.86
CA THR A 73 11.15 -9.49 10.11
C THR A 73 10.66 -8.10 10.52
N PRO A 74 11.40 -7.33 11.34
CA PRO A 74 11.06 -5.93 11.58
C PRO A 74 10.93 -5.15 10.26
N TYR A 75 10.04 -4.15 10.26
CA TYR A 75 9.60 -3.33 9.12
C TYR A 75 10.67 -2.48 8.39
N ARG A 76 11.96 -2.79 8.53
CA ARG A 76 13.04 -1.87 8.11
C ARG A 76 13.97 -2.52 7.10
N LEU A 77 13.82 -2.11 5.84
CA LEU A 77 14.97 -2.11 4.93
C LEU A 77 15.96 -1.02 5.35
N GLN A 78 17.20 -1.15 4.91
CA GLN A 78 18.22 -0.13 5.15
C GLN A 78 17.74 1.22 4.57
N ALA A 79 17.84 2.30 5.35
CA ALA A 79 17.30 3.66 5.13
C ALA A 79 15.85 3.94 5.57
N HIS A 80 15.05 2.92 5.93
CA HIS A 80 13.76 3.14 6.60
C HIS A 80 13.99 3.73 7.99
N ARG A 81 13.14 4.69 8.38
CA ARG A 81 13.35 5.42 9.63
C ARG A 81 12.62 4.77 10.79
N HIS A 82 11.30 4.66 10.66
CA HIS A 82 10.42 4.35 11.78
C HIS A 82 9.59 3.09 11.56
N ASP A 83 9.01 2.92 10.38
CA ASP A 83 7.97 1.91 10.10
C ASP A 83 8.01 1.45 8.61
N ASN A 84 6.91 0.87 8.13
CA ASN A 84 6.59 0.72 6.72
C ASN A 84 6.67 2.06 5.96
N ASP A 85 7.33 2.07 4.81
CA ASP A 85 7.52 3.27 3.98
C ASP A 85 7.02 3.04 2.55
N ASN A 86 6.60 4.13 1.89
CA ASN A 86 6.45 4.20 0.45
C ASN A 86 7.65 4.93 -0.17
N ILE A 87 8.19 4.41 -1.27
CA ILE A 87 9.30 5.03 -1.99
C ILE A 87 8.85 5.39 -3.41
N PHE A 88 8.92 6.68 -3.74
CA PHE A 88 8.59 7.22 -5.05
C PHE A 88 9.88 7.55 -5.78
N TYR A 89 10.10 6.92 -6.94
CA TYR A 89 11.29 7.11 -7.75
C TYR A 89 11.02 8.08 -8.91
N GLY A 90 11.94 8.99 -9.14
CA GLY A 90 11.90 9.93 -10.26
C GLY A 90 13.27 10.12 -10.90
N ASP A 91 13.30 10.87 -12.00
CA ASP A 91 14.49 11.16 -12.79
C ASP A 91 15.54 12.02 -12.05
N LYS A 92 15.14 12.76 -11.02
CA LYS A 92 15.99 13.65 -10.22
C LYS A 92 16.39 13.08 -8.85
N GLY A 93 15.82 11.95 -8.45
CA GLY A 93 15.99 11.41 -7.11
C GLY A 93 14.82 10.54 -6.68
N PHE A 94 14.65 10.38 -5.38
CA PHE A 94 13.53 9.65 -4.80
C PHE A 94 13.01 10.31 -3.52
N MET A 95 11.75 10.07 -3.23
CA MET A 95 11.09 10.48 -1.99
C MET A 95 10.70 9.25 -1.20
N MET A 96 11.00 9.25 0.10
CA MET A 96 10.50 8.26 1.04
C MET A 96 9.44 8.92 1.90
N VAL A 97 8.28 8.27 2.01
CA VAL A 97 7.17 8.69 2.88
C VAL A 97 6.93 7.58 3.90
N ASP A 98 6.94 7.95 5.17
CA ASP A 98 6.60 7.07 6.28
C ASP A 98 5.49 7.71 7.12
N ARG A 99 5.02 7.01 8.16
CA ARG A 99 3.94 7.52 9.01
C ARG A 99 4.23 8.90 9.61
N SER A 100 5.50 9.23 9.85
CA SER A 100 5.93 10.46 10.51
C SER A 100 6.41 11.56 9.55
N GLY A 101 6.23 11.43 8.24
CA GLY A 101 6.55 12.48 7.28
C GLY A 101 7.32 11.96 6.06
N TYR A 102 8.14 12.83 5.47
CA TYR A 102 8.83 12.51 4.21
C TYR A 102 10.28 12.98 4.19
N ARG A 103 11.09 12.33 3.34
CA ARG A 103 12.47 12.69 3.06
C ARG A 103 12.71 12.62 1.55
N ILE A 104 13.27 13.67 0.98
CA ILE A 104 13.66 13.71 -0.44
C ILE A 104 15.17 13.55 -0.54
N PHE A 105 15.60 12.77 -1.52
CA PHE A 105 17.01 12.55 -1.85
C PHE A 105 17.20 12.86 -3.33
N TYR A 106 17.95 13.91 -3.64
CA TYR A 106 18.40 14.18 -5.00
C TYR A 106 19.60 13.29 -5.33
N LYS A 107 19.95 13.17 -6.62
CA LYS A 107 21.05 12.30 -7.08
C LYS A 107 22.38 12.46 -6.32
N HIS A 108 22.70 13.66 -5.87
CA HIS A 108 24.01 13.98 -5.28
C HIS A 108 23.93 14.68 -3.92
N GLU A 109 22.73 14.94 -3.40
CA GLU A 109 22.53 15.66 -2.16
C GLU A 109 21.20 15.31 -1.49
N ARG A 110 21.09 15.63 -0.20
CA ARG A 110 19.83 15.49 0.52
C ARG A 110 18.90 16.63 0.12
N GLY A 111 17.65 16.30 -0.18
CA GLY A 111 16.59 17.28 -0.41
C GLY A 111 15.88 17.64 0.90
N PRO A 112 14.73 18.33 0.79
CA PRO A 112 13.88 18.66 1.92
C PRO A 112 13.40 17.42 2.67
N ALA A 113 13.14 17.60 3.96
CA ALA A 113 12.52 16.60 4.80
C ALA A 113 11.53 17.27 5.76
N PHE A 114 10.47 16.56 6.07
CA PHE A 114 9.51 16.93 7.10
C PHE A 114 9.35 15.75 8.05
N GLU A 115 9.33 16.05 9.35
CA GLU A 115 9.03 15.05 10.36
C GLU A 115 8.08 15.62 11.40
N GLU A 116 6.95 14.94 11.54
CA GLU A 116 6.02 15.11 12.64
C GLU A 116 5.48 13.73 13.01
N LYS A 117 5.61 13.38 14.29
CA LYS A 117 5.14 12.07 14.75
C LYS A 117 3.64 11.95 14.46
N TRP A 118 3.28 10.89 13.73
CA TRP A 118 1.88 10.57 13.48
C TRP A 118 1.09 10.51 14.79
N GLN A 119 -0.11 11.08 14.76
CA GLN A 119 -1.09 10.96 15.82
C GLN A 119 -2.41 10.53 15.21
N ASP A 120 -3.07 9.57 15.86
CA ASP A 120 -4.47 9.30 15.56
C ASP A 120 -5.27 10.53 15.98
N THR A 121 -5.77 11.28 14.98
CA THR A 121 -6.53 12.49 15.24
C THR A 121 -8.01 12.22 14.99
N PRO A 122 -8.94 12.86 15.72
CA PRO A 122 -10.38 12.76 15.42
C PRO A 122 -10.79 13.27 14.04
N THR A 123 -9.85 13.84 13.28
CA THR A 123 -10.06 14.63 12.07
C THR A 123 -10.77 13.83 10.97
N HIS A 124 -10.43 12.56 10.76
CA HIS A 124 -11.07 11.76 9.71
C HIS A 124 -12.52 11.44 10.03
N TYR A 125 -12.83 11.00 11.25
CA TYR A 125 -14.22 10.78 11.68
C TYR A 125 -15.02 12.08 11.70
N GLN A 126 -14.40 13.18 12.13
CA GLN A 126 -15.03 14.49 12.15
C GLN A 126 -15.34 14.98 10.73
N ASN A 127 -14.45 14.80 9.76
CA ASN A 127 -14.70 15.10 8.35
C ASN A 127 -15.92 14.33 7.84
N PHE A 128 -15.96 13.01 8.06
CA PHE A 128 -17.11 12.18 7.67
C PHE A 128 -18.42 12.67 8.31
N ILE A 129 -18.45 12.88 9.63
CA ILE A 129 -19.64 13.35 10.35
C ILE A 129 -20.10 14.72 9.84
N THR A 130 -19.17 15.65 9.59
CA THR A 130 -19.48 16.97 9.05
C THR A 130 -20.09 16.87 7.66
N CYS A 131 -19.50 16.07 6.76
CA CYS A 131 -20.02 15.86 5.41
C CYS A 131 -21.42 15.27 5.42
N VAL A 132 -21.69 14.28 6.30
CA VAL A 132 -23.03 13.68 6.48
C VAL A 132 -24.04 14.72 6.97
N LYS A 133 -23.67 15.51 7.99
CA LYS A 133 -24.56 16.54 8.56
C LYS A 133 -24.92 17.62 7.54
N ASN A 134 -23.94 18.05 6.74
CA ASN A 134 -24.11 19.13 5.78
C ASN A 134 -24.58 18.66 4.40
N ARG A 135 -24.57 17.34 4.14
CA ARG A 135 -24.86 16.73 2.82
C ARG A 135 -23.88 17.19 1.73
N GLN A 136 -22.61 17.31 2.08
CA GLN A 136 -21.52 17.75 1.20
C GLN A 136 -20.55 16.59 1.03
N SER A 137 -20.89 15.62 0.18
CA SER A 137 -20.00 14.46 -0.04
C SER A 137 -18.70 14.86 -0.71
N ASP A 138 -18.73 15.86 -1.58
CA ASP A 138 -17.58 16.43 -2.27
C ASP A 138 -16.48 17.01 -1.36
N GLU A 139 -16.78 17.23 -0.07
CA GLU A 139 -15.80 17.65 0.95
C GLU A 139 -15.15 16.47 1.71
N LEU A 140 -15.49 15.22 1.37
CA LEU A 140 -14.85 14.04 1.96
C LEU A 140 -13.37 14.01 1.57
N LEU A 141 -12.51 13.82 2.58
CA LEU A 141 -11.07 13.70 2.35
C LEU A 141 -10.69 12.35 1.72
N ALA A 142 -11.53 11.35 1.88
CA ALA A 142 -11.38 10.02 1.30
C ALA A 142 -12.75 9.49 0.89
N GLU A 143 -13.07 9.61 -0.40
CA GLU A 143 -14.29 9.09 -1.00
C GLU A 143 -14.31 7.56 -1.02
N ILE A 144 -15.50 6.97 -1.19
CA ILE A 144 -15.62 5.49 -1.18
C ILE A 144 -14.80 4.80 -2.28
N GLU A 145 -14.60 5.48 -3.42
CA GLU A 145 -13.78 4.97 -4.52
C GLU A 145 -12.31 4.77 -4.11
N GLU A 146 -11.79 5.59 -3.21
CA GLU A 146 -10.42 5.47 -2.70
C GLU A 146 -10.22 4.12 -2.00
N GLY A 147 -11.16 3.77 -1.11
CA GLY A 147 -11.17 2.47 -0.44
C GLY A 147 -11.38 1.30 -1.41
N HIS A 148 -12.21 1.50 -2.44
CA HIS A 148 -12.42 0.50 -3.49
C HIS A 148 -11.12 0.18 -4.25
N TYR A 149 -10.40 1.20 -4.73
CA TYR A 149 -9.17 0.97 -5.49
C TYR A 149 -8.07 0.35 -4.63
N SER A 150 -7.92 0.75 -3.37
CA SER A 150 -6.98 0.11 -2.43
C SER A 150 -7.31 -1.37 -2.21
N ALA A 151 -8.58 -1.70 -1.93
CA ALA A 151 -9.01 -3.08 -1.75
C ALA A 151 -8.84 -3.91 -3.02
N MET A 152 -9.17 -3.33 -4.19
CA MET A 152 -9.00 -3.98 -5.48
C MET A 152 -7.55 -4.39 -5.73
N LEU A 153 -6.57 -3.52 -5.45
CA LEU A 153 -5.15 -3.85 -5.61
C LEU A 153 -4.75 -5.05 -4.73
N SER A 154 -5.13 -5.06 -3.45
CA SER A 154 -4.89 -6.19 -2.55
C SER A 154 -5.54 -7.49 -3.04
N HIS A 155 -6.78 -7.42 -3.55
CA HIS A 155 -7.46 -8.57 -4.14
C HIS A 155 -6.76 -9.07 -5.40
N LEU A 156 -6.35 -8.18 -6.30
CA LEU A 156 -5.61 -8.53 -7.52
C LEU A 156 -4.28 -9.21 -7.21
N GLY A 157 -3.54 -8.74 -6.19
CA GLY A 157 -2.32 -9.39 -5.71
C GLY A 157 -2.58 -10.83 -5.26
N ASN A 158 -3.61 -11.03 -4.43
CA ASN A 158 -4.01 -12.37 -3.98
C ASN A 158 -4.49 -13.29 -5.13
N ILE A 159 -5.26 -12.76 -6.09
CA ILE A 159 -5.72 -13.54 -7.25
C ILE A 159 -4.53 -13.95 -8.12
N SER A 160 -3.57 -13.04 -8.37
CA SER A 160 -2.35 -13.36 -9.11
C SER A 160 -1.53 -14.43 -8.38
N TYR A 161 -1.35 -14.30 -7.06
CA TYR A 161 -0.68 -15.31 -6.25
C TYR A 161 -1.31 -16.70 -6.39
N ARG A 162 -2.63 -16.78 -6.22
CA ARG A 162 -3.38 -18.05 -6.24
C ARG A 162 -3.45 -18.68 -7.61
N THR A 163 -3.42 -17.87 -8.68
CA THR A 163 -3.42 -18.37 -10.05
C THR A 163 -2.03 -18.68 -10.60
N GLY A 164 -0.97 -18.19 -9.93
CA GLY A 164 0.42 -18.46 -10.30
C GLY A 164 0.83 -17.86 -11.65
N ARG A 165 0.13 -16.83 -12.12
CA ARG A 165 0.39 -16.21 -13.44
C ARG A 165 0.17 -14.69 -13.42
N ARG A 166 0.76 -14.01 -14.40
CA ARG A 166 0.43 -12.63 -14.72
C ARG A 166 -1.01 -12.55 -15.24
N LEU A 167 -1.77 -11.58 -14.75
CA LEU A 167 -3.15 -11.34 -15.14
C LEU A 167 -3.24 -9.96 -15.80
N VAL A 168 -3.74 -9.91 -17.03
CA VAL A 168 -4.17 -8.65 -17.65
C VAL A 168 -5.52 -8.29 -17.04
N PHE A 169 -5.68 -7.04 -16.63
CA PHE A 169 -6.90 -6.53 -16.03
C PHE A 169 -7.59 -5.62 -17.04
N ASP A 170 -8.88 -5.88 -17.28
CA ASP A 170 -9.76 -5.04 -18.09
C ASP A 170 -10.61 -4.22 -17.11
N PRO A 171 -10.32 -2.91 -16.94
CA PRO A 171 -10.89 -2.08 -15.88
C PRO A 171 -12.35 -1.69 -16.08
#